data_AF-A0A1G3IB06-F1
#
_entry.id   AF-A0A1G3IB06-F1
#
_cell.length_a   1.000
_cell.length_b   1.000
_cell.length_c   1.000
_cell.angle_alpha   90.00
_cell.angle_beta   90.00
_cell.angle_gamma   90.00
#
_symmetry.space_group_name_H-M   'P 1'
#
loop_
_entity.id
_entity.type
_entity.pdbx_description
1 polymer ?
#
loop_
_entity_poly.entity_id
_entity_poly.type
_entity_poly.pdbx_seq_one_letter_code
_entity_poly.pdbx_strand_id
1 'polypeptide(L)'
;MNISPFFRNLRSAYQAELEDLRSDSEGRDVMRQRLTQRRKELKFLLQMMELSPEMVAVILHQGFTFKSPAMMEHLLSLAPEDFPDWDSLSDAIQPAPWAHDLIQVIRKEPVGDWFLTVAAGLEYMHHKPSTAPAHIHEPEEDTDEDLEAEMNPLDAEEESDARSREEAGADWMVEQGFDRKD
;
A
#
# COMPACT_ATOMS: atom_id res chain seq x y z
N MET A 1 12.70 -0.80 10.91
CA MET A 1 11.38 -0.41 11.43
C MET A 1 10.51 -1.65 11.55
N ASN A 2 9.99 -1.95 12.74
CA ASN A 2 9.14 -3.14 12.94
C ASN A 2 7.68 -2.74 12.68
N ILE A 3 7.14 -3.11 11.51
CA ILE A 3 5.75 -2.84 11.11
C ILE A 3 4.95 -4.10 11.42
N SER A 4 3.81 -3.94 12.09
CA SER A 4 2.94 -5.06 12.45
C SER A 4 2.40 -5.77 11.21
N PRO A 5 2.10 -7.09 11.30
CA PRO A 5 1.51 -7.83 10.18
C PRO A 5 0.22 -7.17 9.66
N PHE A 6 -0.57 -6.59 10.56
CA PHE A 6 -1.79 -5.86 10.24
C PHE A 6 -1.54 -4.71 9.25
N PHE A 7 -0.61 -3.79 9.58
CA PHE A 7 -0.28 -2.66 8.70
C PHE A 7 0.45 -3.09 7.43
N ARG A 8 1.25 -4.17 7.48
CA ARG A 8 1.90 -4.71 6.26
C ARG A 8 0.87 -5.19 5.24
N ASN A 9 -0.17 -5.89 5.69
CA ASN A 9 -1.23 -6.40 4.84
C ASN A 9 -2.08 -5.27 4.25
N LEU A 10 -2.43 -4.26 5.06
CA LEU A 10 -3.24 -3.14 4.59
C LEU A 10 -2.47 -2.19 3.66
N ARG A 11 -1.14 -2.09 3.80
CA ARG A 11 -0.33 -1.18 2.97
C ARG A 11 -0.50 -1.44 1.48
N SER A 12 -0.38 -2.70 1.04
CA SER A 12 -0.45 -3.04 -0.38
C SER A 12 -1.83 -2.75 -0.96
N ALA A 13 -2.88 -3.04 -0.20
CA ALA A 13 -4.25 -2.79 -0.62
C ALA A 13 -4.56 -1.28 -0.65
N TYR A 14 -4.10 -0.51 0.35
CA TYR A 14 -4.19 0.96 0.33
C TYR A 14 -3.47 1.58 -0.87
N GLN A 15 -2.27 1.09 -1.18
CA GLN A 15 -1.50 1.58 -2.33
C GLN A 15 -2.21 1.25 -3.66
N ALA A 16 -2.79 0.05 -3.79
CA ALA A 16 -3.58 -0.31 -4.96
C ALA A 16 -4.80 0.61 -5.14
N GLU A 17 -5.54 0.88 -4.06
CA GLU A 17 -6.69 1.81 -4.09
C GLU A 17 -6.27 3.23 -4.51
N LEU A 18 -5.11 3.72 -4.07
CA LEU A 18 -4.61 5.03 -4.49
C LEU A 18 -4.20 5.06 -5.97
N GLU A 19 -3.56 4.00 -6.47
CA GLU A 19 -3.18 3.90 -7.89
C GLU A 19 -4.41 3.80 -8.79
N ASP A 20 -5.44 3.05 -8.37
CA ASP A 20 -6.73 2.99 -9.05
C ASP A 20 -7.41 4.36 -9.13
N LEU A 21 -7.16 5.26 -8.17
CA LEU A 21 -7.68 6.62 -8.22
C LEU A 21 -6.86 7.56 -9.12
N ARG A 22 -5.60 7.23 -9.41
CA ARG A 22 -4.64 8.15 -10.01
C ARG A 22 -5.00 8.55 -11.44
N SER A 23 -5.26 7.58 -12.31
CA SER A 23 -5.45 7.82 -13.74
C SER A 23 -6.80 7.35 -14.25
N ASP A 24 -7.33 8.03 -15.27
CA ASP A 24 -8.42 7.48 -16.09
C ASP A 24 -7.88 6.57 -17.20
N SER A 25 -8.79 5.94 -17.94
CA SER A 25 -8.45 5.07 -19.08
C SER A 25 -7.74 5.81 -20.22
N GLU A 26 -7.70 7.14 -20.19
CA GLU A 26 -7.01 8.00 -21.15
C GLU A 26 -5.65 8.51 -20.59
N GLY A 27 -5.25 8.07 -19.40
CA GLY A 27 -3.98 8.43 -18.75
C GLY A 27 -3.96 9.80 -18.08
N ARG A 28 -5.12 10.45 -17.88
CA ARG A 28 -5.20 11.78 -17.22
C ARG A 28 -5.25 11.62 -15.70
N ASP A 29 -4.54 12.51 -14.99
CA ASP A 29 -4.64 12.62 -13.52
C ASP A 29 -6.04 13.14 -13.14
N VAL A 30 -6.83 12.24 -12.55
CA VAL A 30 -8.19 12.51 -12.08
C VAL A 30 -8.33 12.27 -10.57
N MET A 31 -7.21 12.09 -9.87
CA MET A 31 -7.18 11.66 -8.47
C MET A 31 -7.97 12.60 -7.57
N ARG A 32 -7.73 13.92 -7.70
CA ARG A 32 -8.44 14.94 -6.89
C ARG A 32 -9.94 14.93 -7.12
N GLN A 33 -10.38 14.73 -8.36
CA GLN A 33 -11.79 14.66 -8.71
C GLN A 33 -12.44 13.42 -8.10
N ARG A 34 -11.79 12.25 -8.23
CA ARG A 34 -12.29 10.98 -7.67
C ARG A 34 -12.33 11.00 -6.13
N LEU A 35 -11.29 11.54 -5.48
CA LEU A 35 -11.28 11.75 -4.04
C LEU A 35 -12.42 12.67 -3.58
N THR A 36 -12.66 13.77 -4.30
CA THR A 36 -13.77 14.67 -3.99
C THR A 36 -15.12 13.97 -4.11
N GLN A 37 -15.29 13.10 -5.12
CA GLN A 37 -16.51 12.32 -5.28
C GLN A 37 -16.68 11.29 -4.17
N ARG A 38 -15.64 10.51 -3.85
CA ARG A 38 -15.64 9.53 -2.73
C ARG A 38 -15.98 10.19 -1.40
N ARG A 39 -15.48 11.40 -1.13
CA ARG A 39 -15.81 12.17 0.09
C ARG A 39 -17.29 12.57 0.16
N LYS A 40 -17.97 12.80 -0.97
CA LYS A 40 -19.43 13.06 -0.97
C LYS A 40 -20.22 11.80 -0.63
N GLU A 41 -19.68 10.64 -0.95
CA GLU A 41 -20.24 9.33 -0.69
C GLU A 41 -19.83 8.78 0.69
N LEU A 42 -19.21 9.61 1.55
CA LEU A 42 -18.69 9.22 2.87
C LEU A 42 -19.65 8.31 3.64
N LYS A 43 -20.93 8.70 3.77
CA LYS A 43 -21.92 7.94 4.56
C LYS A 43 -22.07 6.49 4.11
N PHE A 44 -21.94 6.22 2.80
CA PHE A 44 -21.98 4.88 2.26
C PHE A 44 -20.66 4.13 2.57
N LEU A 45 -19.52 4.80 2.39
CA LEU A 45 -18.21 4.22 2.67
C LEU A 45 -18.01 3.88 4.15
N LEU A 46 -18.63 4.62 5.08
CA LEU A 46 -18.55 4.32 6.53
C LEU A 46 -18.99 2.89 6.85
N GLN A 47 -19.90 2.31 6.07
CA GLN A 47 -20.40 0.94 6.27
C GLN A 47 -19.31 -0.11 6.05
N MET A 48 -18.20 0.24 5.38
CA MET A 48 -17.10 -0.66 5.05
C MET A 48 -15.87 -0.46 5.93
N MET A 49 -15.90 0.44 6.92
CA MET A 49 -14.74 0.74 7.76
C MET A 49 -14.18 -0.46 8.52
N GLU A 50 -15.03 -1.41 8.93
CA GLU A 50 -14.57 -2.62 9.65
C GLU A 50 -14.04 -3.70 8.71
N LEU A 51 -14.64 -3.84 7.51
CA LEU A 51 -14.36 -4.94 6.59
C LEU A 51 -13.22 -4.62 5.61
N SER A 52 -13.14 -3.37 5.17
CA SER A 52 -12.19 -2.88 4.16
C SER A 52 -11.73 -1.45 4.50
N PRO A 53 -11.05 -1.24 5.64
CA PRO A 53 -10.62 0.08 6.09
C PRO A 53 -9.72 0.79 5.08
N GLU A 54 -8.87 0.07 4.35
CA GLU A 54 -7.96 0.60 3.35
C GLU A 54 -8.67 1.37 2.23
N MET A 55 -9.80 0.83 1.74
CA MET A 55 -10.58 1.44 0.66
C MET A 55 -11.30 2.71 1.13
N VAL A 56 -11.69 2.78 2.41
CA VAL A 56 -12.30 3.97 2.99
C VAL A 56 -11.23 5.01 3.36
N ALA A 57 -10.04 4.57 3.79
CA ALA A 57 -8.95 5.45 4.23
C ALA A 57 -8.50 6.44 3.15
N VAL A 58 -8.64 6.10 1.87
CA VAL A 58 -8.26 6.98 0.74
C VAL A 58 -8.96 8.33 0.78
N ILE A 59 -10.14 8.44 1.38
CA ILE A 59 -10.86 9.73 1.48
C ILE A 59 -10.09 10.76 2.31
N LEU A 60 -9.23 10.29 3.22
CA LEU A 60 -8.35 11.08 4.08
C LEU A 60 -6.93 11.21 3.50
N HIS A 61 -6.69 10.72 2.28
CA HIS A 61 -5.41 10.92 1.60
C HIS A 61 -5.09 12.41 1.47
N GLN A 62 -3.85 12.77 1.79
CA GLN A 62 -3.31 14.13 1.96
C GLN A 62 -4.04 14.96 3.05
N GLY A 63 -4.79 14.29 3.92
CA GLY A 63 -5.56 14.89 5.00
C GLY A 63 -4.78 15.06 6.30
N PHE A 64 -3.57 14.49 6.40
CA PHE A 64 -2.76 14.47 7.61
C PHE A 64 -1.38 15.06 7.39
N THR A 65 -0.93 15.87 8.35
CA THR A 65 0.46 16.30 8.48
C THR A 65 1.03 15.71 9.77
N PHE A 66 2.15 14.99 9.67
CA PHE A 66 2.75 14.28 10.79
C PHE A 66 3.85 15.12 11.46
N LYS A 67 3.69 15.37 12.76
CA LYS A 67 4.62 16.14 13.58
C LYS A 67 5.57 15.26 14.38
N SER A 68 5.12 14.08 14.78
CA SER A 68 5.91 13.14 15.59
C SER A 68 6.09 11.80 14.87
N PRO A 69 7.20 11.63 14.13
CA PRO A 69 7.56 10.35 13.51
C PRO A 69 7.61 9.20 14.52
N ALA A 70 8.21 9.42 15.70
CA ALA A 70 8.37 8.38 16.71
C ALA A 70 7.03 7.80 17.20
N MET A 71 6.01 8.66 17.39
CA MET A 71 4.67 8.20 17.78
C MET A 71 4.03 7.35 16.67
N MET A 72 4.18 7.78 15.41
CA MET A 72 3.65 7.02 14.28
C MET A 72 4.39 5.69 14.10
N GLU A 73 5.71 5.66 14.25
CA GLU A 73 6.48 4.40 14.20
C GLU A 73 6.08 3.44 15.32
N HIS A 74 5.80 3.96 16.52
CA HIS A 74 5.27 3.14 17.59
C HIS A 74 3.88 2.59 17.24
N LEU A 75 2.97 3.43 16.74
CA LEU A 75 1.65 3.00 16.26
C LEU A 75 1.76 1.87 15.24
N LEU A 76 2.66 1.99 14.25
CA LEU A 76 2.86 0.97 13.23
C LEU A 76 3.36 -0.37 13.78
N SER A 77 3.92 -0.39 14.99
CA SER A 77 4.39 -1.62 15.64
C SER A 77 3.31 -2.35 16.45
N LEU A 78 2.17 -1.69 16.71
CA LEU A 78 1.08 -2.21 17.53
C LEU A 78 0.14 -3.16 16.75
N ALA A 79 -0.54 -4.02 17.50
CA ALA A 79 -1.68 -4.79 17.04
C ALA A 79 -2.97 -3.93 17.07
N PRO A 80 -4.00 -4.23 16.26
CA PRO A 80 -5.20 -3.39 16.15
C PRO A 80 -5.98 -3.24 17.45
N GLU A 81 -5.90 -4.21 18.37
CA GLU A 81 -6.48 -4.17 19.71
C GLU A 81 -5.76 -3.23 20.68
N ASP A 82 -4.50 -2.88 20.40
CA ASP A 82 -3.65 -2.05 21.25
C ASP A 82 -3.57 -0.59 20.75
N PHE A 83 -4.36 -0.22 19.74
CA PHE A 83 -4.32 1.12 19.18
C PHE A 83 -4.77 2.19 20.18
N PRO A 84 -4.07 3.33 20.22
CA PRO A 84 -4.49 4.45 21.05
C PRO A 84 -5.78 5.08 20.51
N ASP A 85 -6.52 5.73 21.39
CA ASP A 85 -7.65 6.57 20.97
C ASP A 85 -7.18 7.71 20.06
N TRP A 86 -8.05 8.14 19.15
CA TRP A 86 -7.74 9.20 18.19
C TRP A 86 -7.27 10.50 18.86
N ASP A 87 -7.87 10.85 20.01
CA ASP A 87 -7.50 12.06 20.75
C ASP A 87 -6.06 11.99 21.31
N SER A 88 -5.49 10.80 21.51
CA SER A 88 -4.09 10.64 21.93
C SER A 88 -3.09 10.92 20.81
N LEU A 89 -3.54 10.90 19.55
CA LEU A 89 -2.72 11.20 18.37
C LEU A 89 -2.75 12.68 17.98
N SER A 90 -3.53 13.53 18.65
CA SER A 90 -3.68 14.96 18.31
C SER A 90 -2.36 15.73 18.32
N ASP A 91 -1.42 15.33 19.18
CA ASP A 91 -0.10 15.97 19.29
C ASP A 91 0.86 15.50 18.19
N ALA A 92 0.63 14.30 17.64
CA ALA A 92 1.45 13.70 16.59
C ALA A 92 0.94 14.03 15.19
N ILE A 93 -0.36 14.29 15.03
CA ILE A 93 -1.04 14.45 13.74
C ILE A 93 -1.80 15.76 13.72
N GLN A 94 -1.59 16.55 12.67
CA GLN A 94 -2.40 17.70 12.36
C GLN A 94 -3.27 17.43 11.13
N PRO A 95 -4.60 17.31 11.28
CA PRO A 95 -5.51 17.22 10.15
C PRO A 95 -5.53 18.52 9.32
N ALA A 96 -5.70 18.38 8.01
CA ALA A 96 -5.94 19.51 7.12
C ALA A 96 -7.31 20.15 7.42
N PRO A 97 -7.50 21.47 7.20
CA PRO A 97 -8.78 22.15 7.47
C PRO A 97 -9.99 21.47 6.82
N TRP A 98 -9.85 21.00 5.57
CA TRP A 98 -10.92 20.31 4.83
C TRP A 98 -11.28 18.93 5.41
N ALA A 99 -10.37 18.28 6.13
CA ALA A 99 -10.57 16.94 6.68
C ALA A 99 -11.31 16.95 8.03
N HIS A 100 -11.41 18.11 8.69
CA HIS A 100 -12.02 18.22 10.02
C HIS A 100 -13.48 17.74 10.02
N ASP A 101 -14.28 18.18 9.04
CA ASP A 101 -15.69 17.79 8.95
C ASP A 101 -15.84 16.28 8.70
N LEU A 102 -14.95 15.69 7.90
CA LEU A 102 -14.96 14.24 7.64
C LEU A 102 -14.61 13.46 8.91
N ILE A 103 -13.58 13.88 9.63
CA ILE A 103 -13.17 13.28 10.91
C ILE A 103 -14.33 13.33 11.90
N GLN A 104 -14.99 14.47 12.05
CA GLN A 104 -16.14 14.61 12.96
C GLN A 104 -17.33 13.72 12.58
N VAL A 105 -17.51 13.41 11.30
CA VAL A 105 -18.53 12.44 10.86
C VAL A 105 -18.09 11.02 11.20
N ILE A 106 -16.84 10.65 10.89
CA ILE A 106 -16.28 9.33 11.18
C ILE A 106 -16.31 9.02 12.68
N ARG A 107 -15.96 9.98 13.54
CA ARG A 107 -15.97 9.83 15.01
C ARG A 107 -17.35 9.54 15.62
N LYS A 108 -18.44 9.73 14.86
CA LYS A 108 -19.78 9.37 15.32
C LYS A 108 -20.05 7.87 15.21
N GLU A 109 -19.27 7.17 14.41
CA GLU A 109 -19.38 5.72 14.25
C GLU A 109 -18.64 5.00 15.39
N PRO A 110 -19.12 3.83 15.86
CA PRO A 110 -18.51 3.10 16.97
C PRO A 110 -17.03 2.75 16.78
N VAL A 111 -16.63 2.45 15.54
CA VAL A 111 -15.24 2.13 15.16
C VAL A 111 -14.47 3.31 14.59
N GLY A 112 -15.02 4.53 14.70
CA GLY A 112 -14.46 5.73 14.07
C GLY A 112 -13.05 6.06 14.54
N ASP A 113 -12.80 6.03 15.85
CA ASP A 113 -11.48 6.37 16.41
C ASP A 113 -10.41 5.33 16.03
N TRP A 114 -10.78 4.04 16.03
CA TRP A 114 -9.92 2.97 15.52
C TRP A 114 -9.60 3.17 14.03
N PHE A 115 -10.63 3.43 13.22
CA PHE A 115 -10.47 3.63 11.78
C PHE A 115 -9.57 4.83 11.46
N LEU A 116 -9.74 5.95 12.17
CA LEU A 116 -8.90 7.14 11.99
C LEU A 116 -7.43 6.86 12.29
N THR A 117 -7.17 6.05 13.32
CA THR A 117 -5.84 5.59 13.69
C THR A 117 -5.23 4.70 12.60
N VAL A 118 -6.01 3.78 12.02
CA VAL A 118 -5.60 2.97 10.87
C VAL A 118 -5.28 3.86 9.66
N ALA A 119 -6.18 4.77 9.31
CA ALA A 119 -6.02 5.67 8.16
C ALA A 119 -4.78 6.56 8.29
N ALA A 120 -4.52 7.07 9.50
CA ALA A 120 -3.31 7.82 9.79
C ALA A 120 -2.04 6.98 9.64
N GLY A 121 -2.04 5.74 10.13
CA GLY A 121 -0.93 4.81 9.98
C GLY A 121 -0.63 4.50 8.50
N LEU A 122 -1.67 4.21 7.72
CA LEU A 122 -1.56 3.97 6.28
C LEU A 122 -1.02 5.18 5.52
N GLU A 123 -1.56 6.36 5.81
CA GLU A 123 -1.11 7.59 5.19
C GLU A 123 0.35 7.92 5.56
N TYR A 124 0.76 7.68 6.81
CA TYR A 124 2.14 7.86 7.24
C TYR A 124 3.10 6.90 6.52
N MET A 125 2.71 5.63 6.36
CA MET A 125 3.48 4.64 5.61
C MET A 125 3.61 5.00 4.14
N HIS A 126 2.55 5.53 3.53
CA HIS A 126 2.56 5.99 2.15
C HIS A 126 3.50 7.18 1.92
N HIS A 127 3.62 8.08 2.90
CA HIS A 127 4.56 9.20 2.83
C HIS A 127 6.04 8.82 3.01
N LYS A 128 6.33 7.64 3.56
CA LYS A 128 7.71 7.17 3.66
C LYS A 128 8.12 6.53 2.33
N PRO A 129 9.29 6.90 1.75
CA PRO A 129 9.83 6.14 0.65
C PRO A 129 10.00 4.69 1.13
N SER A 130 9.31 3.77 0.45
CA SER A 130 9.43 2.35 0.74
C SER A 130 10.90 1.97 0.65
N THR A 131 11.54 1.65 1.78
CA THR A 131 12.84 0.95 1.80
C THR A 131 12.64 -0.54 1.53
N ALA A 132 11.70 -0.88 0.66
CA ALA A 132 11.60 -2.19 0.03
C ALA A 132 12.18 -1.98 -1.37
N PRO A 133 13.06 -2.86 -1.89
CA PRO A 133 13.50 -2.76 -3.26
C PRO A 133 12.25 -2.80 -4.13
N ALA A 134 11.94 -1.68 -4.76
CA ALA A 134 11.02 -1.67 -5.87
C ALA A 134 11.68 -2.54 -6.93
N HIS A 135 11.06 -3.67 -7.28
CA HIS A 135 11.29 -4.27 -8.59
C HIS A 135 10.77 -3.24 -9.62
N ILE A 136 11.62 -2.26 -9.94
CA ILE A 136 11.43 -1.43 -11.10
C ILE A 136 11.89 -2.32 -12.25
N HIS A 137 10.95 -2.89 -12.98
CA HIS A 137 11.20 -3.26 -14.37
C HIS A 137 11.45 -1.95 -15.11
N GLU A 138 12.71 -1.52 -15.18
CA GLU A 138 13.15 -0.50 -16.12
C GLU A 138 13.29 -1.16 -17.50
N PRO A 139 12.69 -0.60 -18.56
CA PRO A 139 12.96 -1.04 -19.92
C PRO A 139 14.40 -0.64 -20.30
N GLU A 140 15.16 -1.63 -20.79
CA GLU A 140 16.54 -1.50 -21.22
C GLU A 140 16.71 -0.42 -22.30
N GLU A 141 17.54 0.59 -22.01
CA GLU A 141 18.21 1.39 -23.03
C GLU A 141 19.73 1.22 -22.88
N ASP A 142 20.24 0.28 -23.66
CA ASP A 142 21.53 0.23 -24.34
C ASP A 142 22.55 1.33 -23.94
N THR A 143 23.51 0.97 -23.10
CA THR A 143 24.81 1.66 -23.05
C THR A 143 25.89 0.66 -22.65
N ASP A 144 26.65 0.22 -23.66
CA ASP A 144 27.93 -0.47 -23.49
C ASP A 144 28.88 0.37 -22.62
N GLU A 145 29.34 -0.17 -21.49
CA GLU A 145 30.68 0.10 -20.95
C GLU A 145 31.06 -0.98 -19.91
N ASP A 146 32.15 -1.69 -20.22
CA ASP A 146 32.82 -2.73 -19.44
C ASP A 146 32.93 -2.41 -17.94
N LEU A 147 32.20 -3.16 -17.11
CA LEU A 147 32.52 -3.32 -15.68
C LEU A 147 32.43 -4.79 -15.30
N GLU A 148 33.54 -5.29 -14.76
CA GLU A 148 33.83 -6.69 -14.42
C GLU A 148 32.69 -7.35 -13.63
N ALA A 149 32.13 -8.41 -14.21
CA ALA A 149 31.08 -9.22 -13.62
C ALA A 149 31.61 -10.01 -12.40
N GLU A 150 31.48 -9.43 -11.21
CA GLU A 150 31.51 -10.20 -9.97
C GLU A 150 30.16 -10.94 -9.85
N MET A 151 30.14 -12.20 -10.30
CA MET A 151 28.98 -13.09 -10.20
C MET A 151 28.48 -13.15 -8.76
N ASN A 152 27.34 -12.49 -8.51
CA ASN A 152 26.61 -12.58 -7.26
C ASN A 152 26.05 -14.02 -7.12
N PRO A 153 26.37 -14.79 -6.06
CA PRO A 153 25.90 -16.17 -5.90
C PRO A 153 24.37 -16.32 -5.82
N LEU A 154 23.63 -15.22 -5.67
CA LEU A 154 22.16 -15.20 -5.68
C LEU A 154 21.55 -15.33 -7.08
N ASP A 155 22.30 -14.97 -8.13
CA ASP A 155 21.82 -15.02 -9.52
C ASP A 155 21.79 -16.46 -10.07
N ALA A 156 22.69 -17.31 -9.57
CA ALA A 156 22.75 -18.74 -9.90
C ALA A 156 21.58 -19.54 -9.29
N GLU A 157 21.05 -19.10 -8.15
CA GLU A 157 19.90 -19.74 -7.49
C GLU A 157 18.59 -19.40 -8.20
N GLU A 158 18.44 -18.16 -8.66
CA GLU A 158 17.26 -17.69 -9.40
C GLU A 158 17.18 -18.29 -10.81
N GLU A 159 18.33 -18.47 -11.49
CA GLU A 159 18.37 -19.18 -12.78
C GLU A 159 18.07 -20.69 -12.62
N SER A 160 18.47 -21.31 -11.51
CA SER A 160 18.12 -22.70 -11.22
C SER A 160 16.62 -22.89 -10.95
N ASP A 161 15.98 -21.95 -10.26
CA ASP A 161 14.55 -22.01 -9.96
C ASP A 161 13.69 -21.74 -11.21
N ALA A 162 14.15 -20.83 -12.08
CA ALA A 162 13.53 -20.57 -13.38
C ALA A 162 13.56 -21.82 -14.29
N ARG A 163 14.72 -22.50 -14.40
CA ARG A 163 14.84 -23.76 -15.17
C ARG A 163 14.01 -24.88 -14.57
N SER A 164 13.97 -24.99 -13.23
CA SER A 164 13.15 -26.00 -12.54
C SER A 164 11.64 -25.80 -12.79
N ARG A 165 11.19 -24.54 -12.88
CA ARG A 165 9.79 -24.20 -13.18
C ARG A 165 9.42 -24.45 -14.65
N GLU A 166 10.35 -24.21 -15.57
CA GLU A 166 10.17 -24.52 -16.99
C GLU A 166 10.12 -26.04 -17.24
N GLU A 167 10.99 -26.81 -16.59
CA GLU A 167 10.99 -28.28 -16.65
C GLU A 167 9.69 -28.87 -16.09
N ALA A 168 9.22 -28.37 -14.94
CA ALA A 168 7.96 -28.80 -14.34
C ALA A 168 6.74 -28.45 -15.22
N GLY A 169 6.76 -27.29 -15.89
CA GLY A 169 5.74 -26.91 -16.85
C GLY A 169 5.75 -27.79 -18.11
N ALA A 170 6.94 -28.14 -18.60
CA ALA A 170 7.11 -29.03 -19.74
C ALA A 170 6.65 -30.46 -19.44
N ASP A 171 6.97 -30.99 -18.27
CA ASP A 171 6.50 -32.32 -17.83
C ASP A 171 4.97 -32.36 -17.69
N TRP A 172 4.36 -31.30 -17.16
CA TRP A 172 2.90 -31.19 -17.10
C TRP A 172 2.26 -31.17 -18.50
N MET A 173 2.85 -30.48 -19.48
CA MET A 173 2.35 -30.46 -20.85
C MET A 173 2.44 -31.84 -21.53
N VAL A 174 3.51 -32.59 -21.30
CA VAL A 174 3.67 -33.97 -21.81
C VAL A 174 2.62 -34.90 -21.19
N GLU A 175 2.34 -34.76 -19.90
CA GLU A 175 1.32 -35.55 -19.21
C GLU A 175 -0.11 -35.24 -19.72
N GLN A 176 -0.33 -34.04 -20.27
CA GLN A 176 -1.56 -33.67 -20.99
C GLN A 176 -1.54 -34.08 -22.48
N GLY A 177 -0.50 -34.78 -22.94
CA GLY A 177 -0.39 -35.32 -24.31
C GLY A 177 0.16 -34.32 -25.35
N PHE A 178 0.78 -33.22 -24.93
CA PHE A 178 1.47 -32.29 -25.83
C PHE A 178 2.92 -32.73 -26.04
N ASP A 179 3.41 -32.60 -27.28
CA ASP A 179 4.81 -32.91 -27.63
C ASP A 179 5.77 -31.86 -27.03
N ARG A 180 6.94 -32.31 -26.56
CA ARG A 180 7.98 -31.41 -26.06
C ARG A 180 8.57 -30.64 -27.25
N LYS A 181 8.78 -29.33 -27.09
CA LYS A 181 9.56 -28.57 -28.07
C LYS A 181 11.04 -28.84 -27.80
N ASP A 182 11.72 -29.46 -28.76
CA ASP A 182 13.18 -29.46 -28.88
C ASP A 182 13.72 -28.06 -29.24
#